data_AF-A0A3B9BKM8-F1
#
_entry.id   AF-A0A3B9BKM8-F1
#
_cell.length_a   1.000
_cell.length_b   1.000
_cell.length_c   1.000
_cell.angle_alpha   90.00
_cell.angle_beta   90.00
_cell.angle_gamma   90.00
#
_symmetry.space_group_name_H-M   'P 1'
#
loop_
_entity.id
_entity.type
_entity.pdbx_description
1 polymer ?
#
loop_
_entity_poly.entity_id
_entity_poly.type
_entity_poly.pdbx_seq_one_letter_code
_entity_poly.pdbx_strand_id
1 'polypeptide(L)'
;DYGAFVDLGGVDGLLHVTDIAWRRVNHPSEVLNIGETINVQVIKLNPETQRISLGMKQLHTDPWEEVEMKYPLNARFTGRVTNIT
;
A
#
# COMPACT_ATOMS: atom_id res chain seq x y z
N ASP A 1 5.06 -3.73 -14.50
CA ASP A 1 5.55 -2.35 -14.27
C ASP A 1 4.50 -1.28 -13.92
N TYR A 2 3.19 -1.46 -14.16
CA TYR A 2 2.22 -0.33 -14.11
C TYR A 2 1.05 -0.43 -13.11
N GLY A 3 0.80 -1.60 -12.48
CA GLY A 3 -0.31 -1.75 -11.52
C GLY A 3 -1.09 -3.06 -11.71
N ALA A 4 -2.27 -3.13 -11.11
CA ALA A 4 -3.22 -4.23 -11.20
C ALA A 4 -4.63 -3.68 -11.50
N PHE A 5 -5.42 -4.45 -12.24
CA PHE A 5 -6.84 -4.16 -12.46
C PHE A 5 -7.67 -4.99 -11.51
N VAL A 6 -8.64 -4.34 -10.86
CA VAL A 6 -9.53 -4.94 -9.87
C VAL A 6 -10.96 -4.70 -10.34
N ASP A 7 -11.71 -5.77 -10.56
CA ASP A 7 -13.13 -5.66 -10.85
C ASP A 7 -13.91 -5.50 -9.53
N LEU A 8 -14.75 -4.48 -9.46
CA LEU A 8 -15.61 -4.18 -8.30
C LEU A 8 -17.08 -4.53 -8.55
N GLY A 9 -17.38 -5.35 -9.56
CA GLY A 9 -18.72 -5.79 -9.89
C GLY A 9 -19.45 -4.81 -10.83
N GLY A 10 -18.75 -4.33 -11.86
CA GLY A 10 -19.32 -3.47 -12.91
C GLY A 10 -18.54 -2.21 -13.24
N VAL A 11 -17.42 -1.98 -12.54
CA VAL A 11 -16.48 -0.89 -12.80
C VAL A 11 -15.05 -1.38 -12.62
N ASP A 12 -14.16 -0.97 -13.53
CA ASP A 12 -12.75 -1.33 -13.48
C ASP A 12 -11.99 -0.38 -12.55
N GLY A 13 -11.42 -0.95 -11.49
CA GLY A 13 -10.50 -0.29 -10.60
C GLY A 13 -9.05 -0.47 -11.06
N LEU A 14 -8.28 0.62 -11.12
CA LEU A 14 -6.85 0.59 -11.37
C LEU A 14 -6.12 0.81 -10.04
N LEU A 15 -5.37 -0.21 -9.62
CA LEU A 15 -4.48 -0.18 -8.47
C LEU A 15 -3.06 0.06 -8.96
N HIS A 16 -2.49 1.23 -8.68
CA HIS A 16 -1.14 1.54 -9.14
C HIS A 16 -0.08 0.85 -8.27
N VAL A 17 1.05 0.42 -8.85
CA VAL A 17 2.09 -0.32 -8.12
C VAL A 17 2.66 0.45 -6.93
N THR A 18 2.67 1.79 -7.00
CA THR A 18 3.10 2.68 -5.92
C THR A 18 2.15 2.71 -4.72
N ASP A 19 0.90 2.29 -4.93
CA ASP A 19 -0.17 2.31 -3.96
C ASP A 19 -0.49 0.92 -3.40
N ILE A 20 0.18 -0.13 -3.90
CA ILE A 20 0.08 -1.51 -3.39
C ILE A 20 0.69 -1.62 -1.99
N ALA A 21 1.88 -1.03 -1.76
CA ALA A 21 2.54 -1.14 -0.47
C ALA A 21 3.51 0.02 -0.21
N TRP A 22 3.78 0.27 1.08
CA TRP A 22 4.81 1.22 1.54
C TRP A 22 6.25 0.79 1.21
N ARG A 23 6.44 -0.48 0.81
CA ARG A 23 7.70 -1.05 0.36
C ARG A 23 7.80 -1.08 -1.17
N ARG A 24 9.02 -1.05 -1.70
CA ARG A 24 9.25 -1.21 -3.14
C ARG A 24 8.88 -2.64 -3.55
N VAL A 25 7.84 -2.77 -4.37
CA VAL A 25 7.38 -4.05 -4.92
C VAL A 25 8.00 -4.22 -6.30
N ASN A 26 8.85 -5.22 -6.49
CA ASN A 26 9.48 -5.51 -7.79
C ASN A 26 8.51 -6.23 -8.73
N HIS A 27 7.70 -7.15 -8.20
CA HIS A 27 6.69 -7.88 -8.96
C HIS A 27 5.33 -7.79 -8.26
N PRO A 28 4.30 -7.18 -8.89
CA PRO A 28 2.97 -7.08 -8.29
C PRO A 28 2.34 -8.45 -8.02
N SER A 29 2.76 -9.48 -8.77
CA SER A 29 2.34 -10.87 -8.58
C SER A 29 2.78 -11.50 -7.25
N GLU A 30 3.74 -10.92 -6.53
CA GLU A 30 4.10 -11.38 -5.17
C GLU A 30 3.14 -10.85 -4.10
N VAL A 31 2.37 -9.81 -4.42
CA VAL A 31 1.51 -9.10 -3.47
C VAL A 31 0.04 -9.27 -3.82
N LEU A 32 -0.26 -9.56 -5.08
CA LEU A 32 -1.60 -9.70 -5.60
C LEU A 32 -1.69 -10.98 -6.44
N ASN A 33 -2.59 -11.88 -6.06
CA ASN A 33 -2.92 -13.05 -6.85
C ASN A 33 -4.18 -12.80 -7.68
N ILE A 34 -4.20 -13.33 -8.90
CA ILE A 34 -5.36 -13.23 -9.79
C ILE A 34 -6.52 -14.03 -9.16
N GLY A 35 -7.65 -13.35 -8.95
CA GLY A 35 -8.85 -13.95 -8.31
C GLY A 35 -8.86 -13.86 -6.79
N GLU A 36 -7.86 -13.25 -6.16
CA GLU A 36 -7.86 -12.98 -4.72
C GLU A 36 -8.76 -11.80 -4.38
N THR A 37 -9.55 -11.95 -3.33
CA THR A 37 -10.39 -10.87 -2.81
C THR A 37 -9.54 -10.00 -1.90
N ILE A 38 -9.27 -8.77 -2.34
CA ILE A 38 -8.43 -7.83 -1.61
C ILE A 38 -9.26 -6.66 -1.12
N ASN A 39 -8.91 -6.15 0.07
CA ASN A 39 -9.44 -4.87 0.54
C ASN A 39 -8.62 -3.74 -0.09
N VAL A 40 -9.29 -2.74 -0.63
CA VAL A 40 -8.69 -1.56 -1.26
C VAL A 40 -9.50 -0.33 -0.87
N GLN A 41 -8.84 0.82 -0.77
CA GLN A 41 -9.50 2.10 -0.56
C GLN A 41 -9.60 2.88 -1.87
N VAL A 42 -10.73 3.54 -2.08
CA VAL A 42 -10.96 4.39 -3.25
C VAL A 42 -10.25 5.73 -3.04
N ILE A 43 -9.23 5.99 -3.85
CA ILE A 43 -8.49 7.26 -3.82
C ILE A 43 -9.15 8.29 -4.72
N LYS A 44 -9.56 7.87 -5.91
CA LYS A 44 -10.12 8.77 -6.93
C LYS A 44 -11.18 8.07 -7.75
N LEU A 45 -12.30 8.74 -7.97
CA LEU A 45 -13.36 8.30 -8.86
C LEU A 45 -13.37 9.22 -10.07
N ASN A 46 -13.32 8.65 -11.28
CA ASN A 46 -13.50 9.42 -12.50
C ASN A 46 -14.82 9.01 -13.20
N PRO A 47 -15.92 9.75 -13.01
CA PRO A 47 -17.26 9.33 -13.45
C PRO A 47 -17.42 9.30 -14.97
N GLU A 48 -16.62 10.06 -15.72
CA GLU A 48 -16.69 10.10 -17.19
C GLU A 48 -16.16 8.82 -17.86
N THR A 49 -15.17 8.17 -17.23
CA THR A 49 -14.55 6.95 -17.78
C THR A 49 -14.89 5.70 -16.97
N GLN A 50 -15.71 5.85 -15.92
CA GLN A 50 -16.03 4.81 -14.94
C GLN A 50 -14.79 4.13 -14.32
N ARG A 51 -13.65 4.83 -14.33
CA ARG A 51 -12.39 4.33 -13.78
C ARG A 51 -12.25 4.75 -12.33
N ILE A 52 -11.88 3.79 -11.49
CA ILE A 52 -11.65 4.03 -10.06
C ILE A 52 -10.17 3.83 -9.78
N SER A 53 -9.49 4.81 -9.20
CA SER A 53 -8.14 4.62 -8.68
C SER A 53 -8.22 4.07 -7.27
N LEU A 54 -7.59 2.93 -7.08
CA LEU A 54 -7.57 2.18 -5.83
C LEU A 54 -6.18 2.25 -5.21
N GLY A 55 -6.12 2.20 -3.88
CA GLY A 55 -4.89 2.09 -3.12
C GLY A 55 -5.02 1.14 -1.95
N MET A 56 -3.97 0.36 -1.70
CA MET A 56 -3.84 -0.51 -0.53
C MET A 56 -3.06 0.16 0.61
N LYS A 57 -2.18 1.12 0.27
CA LYS A 57 -1.37 1.86 1.25
C LYS A 57 -2.18 2.45 2.40
N GLN A 58 -3.37 2.95 2.11
CA GLN A 58 -4.20 3.67 3.07
C GLN A 58 -4.93 2.74 4.06
N LEU A 59 -4.95 1.43 3.78
CA LEU A 59 -5.46 0.42 4.72
C LEU A 59 -4.45 0.05 5.80
N HIS A 60 -3.18 0.36 5.56
CA HIS A 60 -2.11 0.17 6.52
C HIS A 60 -1.79 1.52 7.16
N THR A 61 -1.99 1.61 8.47
CA THR A 61 -1.57 2.73 9.31
C THR A 61 -0.13 3.10 8.97
N ASP A 62 0.13 4.40 8.83
CA ASP A 62 1.46 4.88 8.52
C ASP A 62 2.43 4.39 9.60
N PRO A 63 3.44 3.58 9.26
CA PRO A 63 4.39 3.09 10.25
C PRO A 63 5.14 4.24 10.94
N TRP A 64 5.18 5.44 10.34
CA TRP A 64 5.77 6.63 10.95
C TRP A 64 4.90 7.23 12.06
N GLU A 65 3.57 7.13 11.98
CA GLU A 65 2.70 7.53 13.09
C GLU A 65 2.86 6.59 14.30
N GLU A 66 3.00 5.28 14.04
CA GLU A 66 3.29 4.33 15.11
C GLU A 66 4.68 4.51 15.71
N VAL A 67 5.67 4.94 14.93
CA VAL A 67 7.04 5.18 15.42
C VAL A 67 7.05 6.26 16.50
N GLU A 68 6.27 7.33 16.36
CA GLU A 68 6.22 8.39 17.36
C GLU A 68 5.63 7.90 18.70
N MET A 69 4.63 7.00 18.66
CA MET A 69 4.12 6.34 19.88
C MET A 69 5.09 5.29 20.44
N LYS A 70 5.78 4.55 19.56
CA LYS A 70 6.61 3.41 19.94
C LYS A 70 8.01 3.83 20.41
N TYR A 71 8.47 5.02 20.00
CA TYR A 71 9.79 5.58 20.32
C TYR A 71 9.70 7.00 20.90
N PRO A 72 9.25 7.16 22.16
CA PRO A 72 9.24 8.47 22.80
C PRO A 72 10.65 9.06 22.94
N LEU A 73 10.75 10.38 22.76
CA LEU A 73 11.96 11.15 23.04
C LEU A 73 12.42 10.87 24.49
N ASN A 74 13.67 10.42 24.64
CA ASN A 74 14.34 9.93 25.87
C ASN A 74 14.21 8.43 26.21
N ALA A 75 13.58 7.60 25.38
CA ALA A 75 13.61 6.15 25.61
C ALA A 75 14.93 5.52 25.11
N ARG A 76 15.49 4.64 25.94
CA ARG A 76 16.73 3.90 25.67
C ARG A 76 16.38 2.58 24.99
N PHE A 77 16.72 2.45 23.72
CA PHE A 77 16.47 1.24 22.95
C PHE A 77 17.76 0.45 22.73
N THR A 78 17.68 -0.87 22.95
CA THR A 78 18.74 -1.81 22.59
C THR A 78 18.51 -2.23 21.14
N GLY A 79 19.32 -1.69 20.23
CA GLY A 79 19.29 -2.01 18.80
C GLY A 79 20.49 -2.86 18.39
N ARG A 80 20.28 -3.83 17.51
CA ARG A 80 21.37 -4.55 16.84
C ARG A 80 21.88 -3.68 15.69
N VAL A 81 23.15 -3.32 15.71
CA VAL A 81 23.75 -2.50 14.65
C VAL A 81 23.88 -3.34 13.38
N THR A 82 23.14 -2.96 12.34
CA THR A 82 23.08 -3.74 11.08
C THR A 82 24.14 -3.31 10.07
N ASN A 83 24.63 -2.07 10.12
CA ASN A 83 25.76 -1.62 9.32
C ASN A 83 26.47 -0.45 10.02
N ILE A 84 27.79 -0.55 10.13
CA ILE A 84 28.67 0.55 10.51
C ILE A 84 29.39 0.95 9.24
N THR A 85 29.21 2.18 8.79
CA THR A 85 30.01 2.79 7.72
C THR A 85 30.99 3.76 8.36
#